data_AF-Q6TCH4-F1
#
_entry.id   AF-Q6TCH4-F1
#
_cell.length_a   1.000
_cell.length_b   1.000
_cell.length_c   1.000
_cell.angle_alpha   90.00
_cell.angle_beta   90.00
_cell.angle_gamma   90.00
#
_symmetry.space_group_name_H-M   'P 1'
#
loop_
_entity.id
_entity.type
_entity.pdbx_description
1 polymer ?
#
loop_
_entity_poly.entity_id
_entity_poly.type
_entity_poly.pdbx_seq_one_letter_code
_entity_poly.pdbx_strand_id
1 'polypeptide(L)'
;MLSLKLPQLLQVHQVPRVFWEDGIMSGYRRPTSSALDCVLSSFQMTNETVNIWTHFLPTWYFLWRLLALAGGPGFRAEPYHWPLLVFLLPACLYPFASCCAHTFSSMSPRMRHICYFLDYGALSLYSLGCAFPYAAYSMPASWLHGHLHQFFVPAAALNSFLCTGLSCYSRFLELESPGLSKVLRTGAFAYPFLFDNLPLFYRLGLCWGRGHGCGQEALSTSHGYHLFCALLTGFLFASHLPERLAPGRFDYIGHSHQLFHICAVLGTHFQLEAVLADMGSRRAWLATQEPALGLAGTVATLVLAAAGNLLIIAAFTATLLRAPSTCPLLQGGPLEGGTQAKQQ
;
A
#
# COMPACT_ATOMS: atom_id res chain seq x y z
N MET A 1 -13.88 3.45 37.93
CA MET A 1 -13.59 3.79 36.52
C MET A 1 -12.08 3.71 36.32
N LEU A 2 -11.59 2.77 35.52
CA LEU A 2 -10.19 2.76 35.08
C LEU A 2 -10.01 3.98 34.17
N SER A 3 -9.67 5.13 34.75
CA SER A 3 -9.18 6.26 33.96
C SER A 3 -7.80 5.87 33.47
N LEU A 4 -7.74 5.10 32.38
CA LEU A 4 -6.53 4.94 31.60
C LEU A 4 -6.11 6.36 31.21
N LYS A 5 -5.15 6.94 31.95
CA LYS A 5 -4.56 8.22 31.61
C LYS A 5 -3.79 8.00 30.32
N LEU A 6 -4.46 8.25 29.20
CA LEU A 6 -3.82 8.19 27.90
C LEU A 6 -2.69 9.24 27.86
N PRO A 7 -1.56 8.93 27.21
CA PRO A 7 -0.45 9.87 27.08
C PRO A 7 -0.89 11.23 26.51
N GLN A 8 -0.27 12.31 27.00
CA GLN A 8 -0.45 13.63 26.41
C GLN A 8 0.07 13.64 24.97
N LEU A 9 -0.74 14.18 24.06
CA LEU A 9 -0.36 14.37 22.66
C LEU A 9 0.52 15.61 22.51
N LEU A 10 1.44 15.53 21.56
CA LEU A 10 2.46 16.52 21.31
C LEU A 10 2.12 17.39 20.09
N GLN A 11 2.69 18.59 20.10
CA GLN A 11 2.75 19.49 18.96
C GLN A 11 3.97 19.16 18.09
N VAL A 12 3.94 19.57 16.82
CA VAL A 12 5.00 19.28 15.84
C VAL A 12 6.40 19.70 16.32
N HIS A 13 6.53 20.84 17.00
CA HIS A 13 7.81 21.33 17.52
C HIS A 13 8.37 20.53 18.71
N GLN A 14 7.54 19.67 19.32
CA GLN A 14 7.92 18.81 20.45
C GLN A 14 8.37 17.42 19.99
N VAL A 15 8.26 17.11 18.70
CA VAL A 15 8.72 15.84 18.13
C VAL A 15 9.90 16.05 17.19
N PRO A 16 10.83 15.08 17.07
CA PRO A 16 11.94 15.16 16.14
C PRO A 16 11.46 15.27 14.68
N ARG A 17 12.26 15.93 13.85
CA ARG A 17 11.93 16.22 12.44
C ARG A 17 11.56 15.00 11.60
N VAL A 18 12.09 13.82 11.91
CA VAL A 18 11.76 12.55 11.23
C VAL A 18 10.28 12.14 11.36
N PHE A 19 9.56 12.69 12.34
CA PHE A 19 8.13 12.45 12.56
C PHE A 19 7.24 13.53 11.96
N TRP A 20 7.79 14.62 11.43
CA TRP A 20 6.99 15.73 10.94
C TRP A 20 6.23 15.31 9.68
N GLU A 21 4.99 15.77 9.59
CA GLU A 21 4.13 15.59 8.42
C GLU A 21 3.69 16.98 7.95
N ASP A 22 3.69 17.20 6.64
CA ASP A 22 3.41 18.52 6.06
C ASP A 22 1.98 18.97 6.40
N GLY A 23 1.84 20.16 7.01
CA GLY A 23 0.54 20.74 7.35
C GLY A 23 -0.10 20.20 8.64
N ILE A 24 0.52 19.21 9.29
CA ILE A 24 0.04 18.62 10.54
C ILE A 24 0.77 19.26 11.73
N MET A 25 0.03 19.89 12.63
CA MET A 25 0.61 20.70 13.71
C MET A 25 0.53 20.05 15.09
N SER A 26 -0.43 19.15 15.31
CA SER A 26 -0.75 18.55 16.59
C SER A 26 -1.21 17.09 16.48
N GLY A 27 -1.41 16.44 17.62
CA GLY A 27 -1.90 15.07 17.69
C GLY A 27 -0.81 13.99 17.64
N TYR A 28 0.46 14.38 17.73
CA TYR A 28 1.60 13.47 17.67
C TYR A 28 1.74 12.63 18.95
N ARG A 29 2.01 11.34 18.78
CA ARG A 29 2.34 10.42 19.88
C ARG A 29 3.80 10.59 20.28
N ARG A 30 4.13 10.21 21.52
CA ARG A 30 5.51 10.28 22.02
C ARG A 30 6.42 9.35 21.19
N PRO A 31 7.55 9.84 20.64
CA PRO A 31 8.53 9.05 19.87
C PRO A 31 9.28 7.93 20.61
N THR A 32 8.88 7.65 21.84
CA THR A 32 9.44 6.63 22.75
C THR A 32 8.33 5.76 23.34
N SER A 33 7.18 5.70 22.68
CA SER A 33 6.01 4.96 23.17
C SER A 33 6.35 3.47 23.27
N SER A 34 5.90 2.82 24.35
CA SER A 34 5.98 1.36 24.41
C SER A 34 5.05 0.73 23.36
N ALA A 35 5.25 -0.55 23.04
CA ALA A 35 4.34 -1.27 22.14
C ALA A 35 2.89 -1.25 22.65
N LEU A 36 2.71 -1.34 23.98
CA LEU A 36 1.39 -1.23 24.60
C LEU A 36 0.80 0.18 24.45
N ASP A 37 1.59 1.23 24.67
CA ASP A 37 1.13 2.61 24.45
C ASP A 37 0.71 2.83 22.98
N CYS A 38 1.44 2.25 22.03
CA CYS A 38 1.11 2.30 20.62
C CYS A 38 -0.26 1.65 20.33
N VAL A 39 -0.50 0.45 20.86
CA VAL A 39 -1.80 -0.24 20.71
C VAL A 39 -2.92 0.56 21.39
N LEU A 40 -2.73 1.02 22.62
CA LEU A 40 -3.74 1.82 23.33
C LEU A 40 -4.03 3.15 22.62
N SER A 41 -3.02 3.76 22.00
CA SER A 41 -3.18 5.01 21.25
C SER A 41 -4.05 4.87 20.00
N SER A 42 -4.24 3.65 19.47
CA SER A 42 -5.18 3.41 18.37
C SER A 42 -6.65 3.70 18.75
N PHE A 43 -6.95 3.76 20.05
CA PHE A 43 -8.25 4.13 20.61
C PHE A 43 -8.28 5.56 21.17
N GLN A 44 -7.18 6.31 21.07
CA GLN A 44 -7.11 7.74 21.36
C GLN A 44 -7.23 8.50 20.05
N MET A 45 -7.82 9.70 20.05
CA MET A 45 -7.83 10.54 18.84
C MET A 45 -6.47 11.22 18.65
N THR A 46 -5.66 10.67 17.75
CA THR A 46 -4.32 11.13 17.37
C THR A 46 -4.32 11.48 15.88
N ASN A 47 -3.24 12.05 15.37
CA ASN A 47 -3.10 12.29 13.92
C ASN A 47 -3.05 10.98 13.10
N GLU A 48 -2.66 9.87 13.73
CA GLU A 48 -2.54 8.56 13.10
C GLU A 48 -3.78 7.67 13.26
N THR A 49 -4.74 8.05 14.09
CA THR A 49 -5.86 7.18 14.45
C THR A 49 -6.69 6.77 13.25
N VAL A 50 -7.07 7.73 12.41
CA VAL A 50 -7.81 7.41 11.18
C VAL A 50 -6.94 6.57 10.25
N ASN A 51 -5.62 6.85 10.11
CA ASN A 51 -4.72 6.03 9.30
C ASN A 51 -4.74 4.56 9.76
N ILE A 52 -4.65 4.31 11.07
CA ILE A 52 -4.72 2.96 11.65
C ILE A 52 -6.05 2.30 11.29
N TRP A 53 -7.18 2.96 11.54
CA TRP A 53 -8.51 2.37 11.34
C TRP A 53 -8.88 2.19 9.87
N THR A 54 -8.40 3.07 8.98
CA THR A 54 -8.57 2.95 7.52
C THR A 54 -7.83 1.76 6.93
N HIS A 55 -6.93 1.12 7.70
CA HIS A 55 -6.25 -0.12 7.30
C HIS A 55 -6.72 -1.32 8.10
N PHE A 56 -6.97 -1.15 9.40
CA PHE A 56 -7.45 -2.21 10.27
C PHE A 56 -8.77 -2.81 9.79
N LEU A 57 -9.78 -1.98 9.48
CA LEU A 57 -11.08 -2.49 9.03
C LEU A 57 -10.97 -3.22 7.66
N PRO A 58 -10.25 -2.66 6.67
CA PRO A 58 -10.02 -3.36 5.40
C PRO A 58 -9.26 -4.67 5.51
N THR A 59 -8.29 -4.81 6.42
CA THR A 59 -7.61 -6.09 6.67
C THR A 59 -8.63 -7.20 6.95
N TRP A 60 -9.57 -6.95 7.85
CA TRP A 60 -10.60 -7.93 8.20
C TRP A 60 -11.64 -8.12 7.09
N TYR A 61 -11.98 -7.05 6.37
CA TYR A 61 -12.84 -7.14 5.18
C TYR A 61 -12.24 -8.05 4.10
N PHE A 62 -10.98 -7.84 3.71
CA PHE A 62 -10.32 -8.65 2.69
C PHE A 62 -10.05 -10.07 3.18
N LEU A 63 -9.75 -10.27 4.47
CA LEU A 63 -9.65 -11.60 5.05
C LEU A 63 -10.99 -12.34 4.99
N TRP A 64 -12.10 -11.65 5.30
CA TRP A 64 -13.43 -12.22 5.14
C TRP A 64 -13.73 -12.58 3.68
N ARG A 65 -13.41 -11.69 2.72
CA ARG A 65 -13.57 -11.98 1.28
C ARG A 65 -12.73 -13.19 0.85
N LEU A 66 -11.48 -13.29 1.31
CA LEU A 66 -10.62 -14.44 1.06
C LEU A 66 -11.23 -15.73 1.60
N LEU A 67 -11.68 -15.74 2.86
CA LEU A 67 -12.27 -16.93 3.47
C LEU A 67 -13.61 -17.32 2.82
N ALA A 68 -14.45 -16.35 2.47
CA ALA A 68 -15.72 -16.58 1.80
C ALA A 68 -15.54 -17.21 0.40
N LEU A 69 -14.58 -16.69 -0.39
CA LEU A 69 -14.27 -17.23 -1.72
C LEU A 69 -13.56 -18.58 -1.61
N ALA A 70 -12.51 -18.69 -0.79
CA ALA A 70 -11.75 -19.91 -0.63
C ALA A 70 -12.54 -21.04 0.07
N GLY A 71 -13.60 -20.71 0.81
CA GLY A 71 -14.51 -21.66 1.44
C GLY A 71 -15.61 -22.18 0.53
N GLY A 72 -15.76 -21.61 -0.68
CA GLY A 72 -16.75 -22.05 -1.65
C GLY A 72 -16.50 -23.50 -2.13
N PRO A 73 -17.56 -24.31 -2.36
CA PRO A 73 -17.42 -25.69 -2.83
C PRO A 73 -16.56 -25.78 -4.10
N GLY A 74 -15.53 -26.61 -4.09
CA GLY A 74 -14.65 -26.82 -5.25
C GLY A 74 -13.73 -25.65 -5.62
N PHE A 75 -13.83 -24.51 -4.94
CA PHE A 75 -13.11 -23.29 -5.35
C PHE A 75 -11.59 -23.48 -5.36
N ARG A 76 -11.04 -24.11 -4.32
CA ARG A 76 -9.60 -24.43 -4.22
C ARG A 76 -9.16 -25.56 -5.14
N ALA A 77 -10.08 -26.46 -5.50
CA ALA A 77 -9.78 -27.62 -6.31
C ALA A 77 -9.62 -27.25 -7.80
N GLU A 78 -10.23 -26.14 -8.24
CA GLU A 78 -10.16 -25.70 -9.63
C GLU A 78 -8.98 -24.73 -9.87
N PRO A 79 -7.98 -25.09 -10.69
CA PRO A 79 -6.83 -24.23 -11.00
C PRO A 79 -7.22 -22.84 -11.54
N TYR A 80 -8.37 -22.75 -12.20
CA TYR A 80 -8.90 -21.50 -12.75
C TYR A 80 -9.03 -20.38 -11.70
N HIS A 81 -9.27 -20.68 -10.43
CA HIS A 81 -9.46 -19.67 -9.37
C HIS A 81 -8.17 -19.24 -8.66
N TRP A 82 -7.03 -19.85 -8.96
CA TRP A 82 -5.80 -19.63 -8.20
C TRP A 82 -5.17 -18.25 -8.37
N PRO A 83 -5.16 -17.63 -9.57
CA PRO A 83 -4.71 -16.24 -9.72
C PRO A 83 -5.44 -15.28 -8.77
N LEU A 84 -6.75 -15.48 -8.57
CA LEU A 84 -7.55 -14.71 -7.61
C LEU A 84 -7.15 -14.99 -6.16
N LEU A 85 -6.90 -16.24 -5.77
CA LEU A 85 -6.42 -16.58 -4.42
C LEU A 85 -5.06 -15.94 -4.12
N VAL A 86 -4.14 -15.98 -5.08
CA VAL A 86 -2.82 -15.37 -4.98
C VAL A 86 -2.89 -13.85 -4.88
N PHE A 87 -3.85 -13.20 -5.53
CA PHE A 87 -4.14 -11.77 -5.36
C PHE A 87 -4.69 -11.42 -3.96
N LEU A 88 -5.59 -12.25 -3.42
CA LEU A 88 -6.25 -11.98 -2.14
C LEU A 88 -5.29 -12.04 -0.94
N LEU A 89 -4.23 -12.87 -1.01
CA LEU A 89 -3.22 -12.95 0.05
C LEU A 89 -2.53 -11.60 0.33
N PRO A 90 -1.88 -10.94 -0.65
CA PRO A 90 -1.29 -9.63 -0.43
C PRO A 90 -2.34 -8.53 -0.27
N ALA A 91 -3.56 -8.68 -0.80
CA ALA A 91 -4.68 -7.77 -0.50
C ALA A 91 -5.07 -7.75 0.99
N CYS A 92 -4.85 -8.86 1.71
CA CYS A 92 -4.96 -8.89 3.17
C CYS A 92 -3.70 -8.34 3.86
N LEU A 93 -2.53 -8.64 3.30
CA LEU A 93 -1.23 -8.32 3.90
C LEU A 93 -0.91 -6.83 3.90
N TYR A 94 -1.11 -6.12 2.79
CA TYR A 94 -0.71 -4.71 2.71
C TYR A 94 -1.47 -3.81 3.71
N PRO A 95 -2.81 -3.89 3.88
CA PRO A 95 -3.47 -3.05 4.88
C PRO A 95 -3.05 -3.48 6.28
N PHE A 96 -2.79 -4.77 6.52
CA PHE A 96 -2.30 -5.22 7.82
C PHE A 96 -0.91 -4.62 8.13
N ALA A 97 0.01 -4.66 7.17
CA ALA A 97 1.34 -4.09 7.30
C ALA A 97 1.28 -2.57 7.51
N SER A 98 0.42 -1.87 6.79
CA SER A 98 0.23 -0.42 6.96
C SER A 98 -0.41 -0.07 8.30
N CYS A 99 -1.40 -0.84 8.75
CA CYS A 99 -1.99 -0.71 10.10
C CYS A 99 -0.91 -0.87 11.18
N CYS A 100 -0.07 -1.90 11.07
CA CYS A 100 1.06 -2.11 11.97
C CYS A 100 2.04 -0.94 11.91
N ALA A 101 2.35 -0.45 10.72
CA ALA A 101 3.29 0.65 10.56
C ALA A 101 2.80 1.93 11.21
N HIS A 102 1.54 2.31 10.97
CA HIS A 102 0.92 3.45 11.63
C HIS A 102 0.74 3.23 13.13
N THR A 103 0.54 2.00 13.60
CA THR A 103 0.45 1.72 15.04
C THR A 103 1.80 1.90 15.73
N PHE A 104 2.85 1.25 15.24
CA PHE A 104 4.14 1.11 15.92
C PHE A 104 5.22 2.12 15.49
N SER A 105 4.95 2.98 14.50
CA SER A 105 5.91 3.99 14.04
C SER A 105 6.35 4.96 15.15
N SER A 106 5.52 5.17 16.19
CA SER A 106 5.84 6.06 17.31
C SER A 106 6.79 5.48 18.37
N MET A 107 7.20 4.21 18.26
CA MET A 107 8.07 3.59 19.27
C MET A 107 9.49 4.16 19.29
N SER A 108 10.04 4.47 18.10
CA SER A 108 11.35 5.09 17.93
C SER A 108 11.56 5.49 16.47
N PRO A 109 12.50 6.41 16.16
CA PRO A 109 12.90 6.70 14.78
C PRO A 109 13.29 5.43 13.98
N ARG A 110 13.98 4.49 14.63
CA ARG A 110 14.35 3.21 14.01
C ARG A 110 13.12 2.37 13.67
N MET A 111 12.21 2.22 14.62
CA MET A 111 11.00 1.42 14.42
C MET A 111 10.11 2.02 13.34
N ARG A 112 10.01 3.36 13.26
CA ARG A 112 9.32 4.07 12.17
C ARG A 112 9.80 3.61 10.81
N HIS A 113 11.12 3.63 10.57
CA HIS A 113 11.67 3.19 9.29
C HIS A 113 11.44 1.70 9.02
N ILE A 114 11.69 0.82 9.99
CA ILE A 114 11.48 -0.63 9.83
C ILE A 114 10.03 -0.96 9.51
N CYS A 115 9.09 -0.35 10.23
CA CYS A 115 7.66 -0.47 10.00
C CYS A 115 7.28 -0.08 8.57
N TYR A 116 7.73 1.08 8.09
CA TYR A 116 7.43 1.50 6.73
C TYR A 116 8.17 0.69 5.67
N PHE A 117 9.35 0.10 5.95
CA PHE A 117 9.97 -0.85 5.02
C PHE A 117 9.08 -2.08 4.80
N LEU A 118 8.49 -2.62 5.88
CA LEU A 118 7.56 -3.74 5.79
C LEU A 118 6.27 -3.34 5.06
N ASP A 119 5.73 -2.16 5.33
CA ASP A 119 4.56 -1.59 4.63
C ASP A 119 4.82 -1.51 3.11
N TYR A 120 5.94 -0.89 2.72
CA TYR A 120 6.31 -0.77 1.32
C TYR A 120 6.48 -2.12 0.64
N GLY A 121 7.14 -3.08 1.29
CA GLY A 121 7.27 -4.44 0.74
C GLY A 121 5.94 -5.14 0.57
N ALA A 122 5.01 -4.97 1.52
CA ALA A 122 3.67 -5.53 1.41
C ALA A 122 2.88 -4.89 0.26
N LEU A 123 3.00 -3.57 0.06
CA LEU A 123 2.39 -2.86 -1.07
C LEU A 123 3.00 -3.28 -2.42
N SER A 124 4.31 -3.51 -2.49
CA SER A 124 4.96 -4.08 -3.68
C SER A 124 4.47 -5.49 -4.01
N LEU A 125 4.28 -6.33 -2.99
CA LEU A 125 3.70 -7.67 -3.18
C LEU A 125 2.23 -7.61 -3.58
N TYR A 126 1.49 -6.60 -3.14
CA TYR A 126 0.13 -6.35 -3.61
C TYR A 126 0.10 -6.00 -5.11
N SER A 127 0.99 -5.13 -5.60
CA SER A 127 1.11 -4.86 -7.04
C SER A 127 1.38 -6.13 -7.84
N LEU A 128 2.36 -6.94 -7.43
CA LEU A 128 2.56 -8.26 -8.05
C LEU A 128 1.30 -9.15 -7.97
N GLY A 129 0.63 -9.14 -6.81
CA GLY A 129 -0.65 -9.83 -6.61
C GLY A 129 -1.69 -9.43 -7.64
N CYS A 130 -1.76 -8.16 -8.03
CA CYS A 130 -2.69 -7.64 -9.04
C CYS A 130 -2.39 -8.16 -10.45
N ALA A 131 -1.11 -8.38 -10.77
CA ALA A 131 -0.70 -8.83 -12.09
C ALA A 131 -1.23 -10.24 -12.43
N PHE A 132 -1.38 -11.12 -11.44
CA PHE A 132 -1.87 -12.50 -11.67
C PHE A 132 -3.31 -12.56 -12.22
N PRO A 133 -4.34 -12.01 -11.55
CA PRO A 133 -5.70 -12.02 -12.09
C PRO A 133 -5.82 -11.17 -13.35
N TYR A 134 -5.03 -10.11 -13.51
CA TYR A 134 -5.04 -9.33 -14.75
C TYR A 134 -4.48 -10.13 -15.93
N ALA A 135 -3.42 -10.91 -15.73
CA ALA A 135 -2.93 -11.85 -16.73
C ALA A 135 -3.97 -12.93 -17.06
N ALA A 136 -4.60 -13.50 -16.03
CA ALA A 136 -5.50 -14.64 -16.19
C ALA A 136 -6.88 -14.26 -16.75
N TYR A 137 -7.43 -13.11 -16.35
CA TYR A 137 -8.83 -12.79 -16.58
C TYR A 137 -9.06 -11.46 -17.29
N SER A 138 -8.15 -10.50 -17.19
CA SER A 138 -8.37 -9.13 -17.71
C SER A 138 -7.56 -8.80 -18.97
N MET A 139 -6.68 -9.71 -19.42
CA MET A 139 -5.85 -9.55 -20.61
C MET A 139 -6.71 -9.39 -21.88
N PRO A 140 -6.43 -8.42 -22.76
CA PRO A 140 -7.16 -8.26 -24.02
C PRO A 140 -6.89 -9.44 -24.97
N ALA A 141 -7.86 -9.76 -25.83
CA ALA A 141 -7.76 -10.90 -26.73
C ALA A 141 -6.55 -10.83 -27.67
N SER A 142 -6.16 -9.63 -28.12
CA SER A 142 -5.03 -9.43 -29.02
C SER A 142 -3.66 -9.68 -28.37
N TRP A 143 -3.58 -9.66 -27.03
CA TRP A 143 -2.32 -9.89 -26.31
C TRP A 143 -2.19 -11.33 -25.83
N LEU A 144 -3.29 -12.09 -25.80
CA LEU A 144 -3.25 -13.50 -25.41
C LEU A 144 -2.23 -14.27 -26.24
N HIS A 145 -1.51 -15.16 -25.55
CA HIS A 145 -0.37 -15.94 -26.08
C HIS A 145 0.77 -15.15 -26.73
N GLY A 146 0.69 -13.82 -26.79
CA GLY A 146 1.75 -12.95 -27.28
C GLY A 146 2.85 -12.69 -26.24
N HIS A 147 3.95 -12.09 -26.69
CA HIS A 147 5.09 -11.77 -25.83
C HIS A 147 4.71 -10.89 -24.63
N LEU A 148 3.83 -9.89 -24.84
CA LEU A 148 3.38 -9.00 -23.76
C LEU A 148 2.72 -9.80 -22.63
N HIS A 149 1.88 -10.78 -22.96
CA HIS A 149 1.22 -11.62 -21.97
C HIS A 149 2.19 -12.56 -21.25
N GLN A 150 3.11 -13.19 -21.99
CA GLN A 150 4.09 -14.11 -21.41
C GLN A 150 5.05 -13.42 -20.42
N PHE A 151 5.48 -12.19 -20.73
CA PHE A 151 6.40 -11.44 -19.87
C PHE A 151 5.70 -10.57 -18.81
N PHE A 152 4.37 -10.48 -18.82
CA PHE A 152 3.62 -9.59 -17.93
C PHE A 152 3.89 -9.87 -16.44
N VAL A 153 3.69 -11.12 -16.00
CA VAL A 153 3.91 -11.51 -14.59
C VAL A 153 5.39 -11.49 -14.19
N PRO A 154 6.34 -12.01 -14.99
CA PRO A 154 7.77 -11.86 -14.70
C PRO A 154 8.22 -10.39 -14.57
N ALA A 155 7.72 -9.50 -15.43
CA ALA A 155 8.00 -8.08 -15.34
C ALA A 155 7.37 -7.45 -14.09
N ALA A 156 6.13 -7.82 -13.72
CA ALA A 156 5.53 -7.39 -12.45
C ALA A 156 6.35 -7.86 -11.24
N ALA A 157 6.92 -9.06 -11.28
CA ALA A 157 7.78 -9.57 -10.22
C ALA A 157 9.06 -8.74 -10.09
N LEU A 158 9.71 -8.39 -11.21
CA LEU A 158 10.84 -7.46 -11.23
C LEU A 158 10.45 -6.08 -10.67
N ASN A 159 9.29 -5.56 -11.09
CA ASN A 159 8.77 -4.29 -10.63
C ASN A 159 8.56 -4.28 -9.11
N SER A 160 8.15 -5.41 -8.51
CA SER A 160 8.01 -5.52 -7.05
C SER A 160 9.34 -5.30 -6.31
N PHE A 161 10.44 -5.86 -6.83
CA PHE A 161 11.77 -5.67 -6.23
C PHE A 161 12.27 -4.24 -6.39
N LEU A 162 12.08 -3.65 -7.58
CA LEU A 162 12.44 -2.26 -7.85
C LEU A 162 11.63 -1.30 -6.95
N CYS A 163 10.32 -1.56 -6.82
CA CYS A 163 9.42 -0.80 -5.97
C CYS A 163 9.88 -0.82 -4.51
N THR A 164 10.12 -1.99 -3.92
CA THR A 164 10.62 -2.12 -2.54
C THR A 164 12.00 -1.50 -2.37
N GLY A 165 12.91 -1.70 -3.34
CA GLY A 165 14.25 -1.12 -3.31
C GLY A 165 14.21 0.41 -3.27
N LEU A 166 13.48 1.03 -4.20
CA LEU A 166 13.39 2.48 -4.33
C LEU A 166 12.62 3.11 -3.17
N SER A 167 11.51 2.51 -2.74
CA SER A 167 10.71 3.02 -1.62
C SER A 167 11.47 2.94 -0.28
N CYS A 168 12.18 1.84 0.01
CA CYS A 168 13.04 1.75 1.19
C CYS A 168 14.20 2.73 1.12
N TYR A 169 14.89 2.83 -0.03
CA TYR A 169 15.99 3.78 -0.22
C TYR A 169 15.53 5.24 -0.06
N SER A 170 14.33 5.59 -0.52
CA SER A 170 13.77 6.95 -0.41
C SER A 170 13.72 7.46 1.03
N ARG A 171 13.61 6.57 2.04
CA ARG A 171 13.60 6.98 3.45
C ARG A 171 14.95 7.45 3.97
N PHE A 172 16.04 6.98 3.38
CA PHE A 172 17.39 7.47 3.72
C PHE A 172 17.61 8.90 3.19
N LEU A 173 16.90 9.26 2.11
CA LEU A 173 16.96 10.58 1.49
C LEU A 173 15.96 11.58 2.08
N GLU A 174 15.07 11.15 2.96
CA GLU A 174 13.90 11.94 3.41
C GLU A 174 14.31 13.26 4.08
N LEU A 175 15.41 13.27 4.83
CA LEU A 175 15.91 14.48 5.50
C LEU A 175 16.89 15.29 4.64
N GLU A 176 17.72 14.62 3.84
CA GLU A 176 18.77 15.26 3.05
C GLU A 176 18.25 15.85 1.73
N SER A 177 17.35 15.14 1.06
CA SER A 177 16.78 15.50 -0.24
C SER A 177 15.28 15.14 -0.31
N PRO A 178 14.41 15.85 0.43
CA PRO A 178 12.98 15.53 0.52
C PRO A 178 12.28 15.48 -0.84
N GLY A 179 12.68 16.33 -1.79
CA GLY A 179 12.15 16.32 -3.16
C GLY A 179 12.49 15.03 -3.92
N LEU A 180 13.75 14.58 -3.86
CA LEU A 180 14.17 13.33 -4.50
C LEU A 180 13.54 12.12 -3.82
N SER A 181 13.50 12.11 -2.48
CA SER A 181 12.79 11.10 -1.69
C SER A 181 11.34 10.96 -2.15
N LYS A 182 10.61 12.08 -2.28
CA LYS A 182 9.22 12.09 -2.75
C LYS A 182 9.09 11.57 -4.18
N VAL A 183 9.95 11.99 -5.10
CA VAL A 183 9.93 11.52 -6.50
C VAL A 183 10.18 10.01 -6.59
N LEU A 184 11.21 9.51 -5.91
CA LEU A 184 11.53 8.08 -5.91
C LEU A 184 10.40 7.24 -5.32
N ARG A 185 9.85 7.65 -4.17
CA ARG A 185 8.74 6.94 -3.52
C ARG A 185 7.47 6.96 -4.37
N THR A 186 7.14 8.09 -4.98
CA THR A 186 5.98 8.21 -5.87
C THR A 186 6.16 7.33 -7.10
N GLY A 187 7.31 7.41 -7.76
CA GLY A 187 7.65 6.62 -8.94
C GLY A 187 7.66 5.12 -8.65
N ALA A 188 8.15 4.71 -7.47
CA ALA A 188 8.19 3.32 -7.03
C ALA A 188 6.81 2.65 -7.06
N PHE A 189 5.73 3.37 -6.72
CA PHE A 189 4.37 2.83 -6.72
C PHE A 189 3.56 3.19 -7.98
N ALA A 190 3.77 4.38 -8.54
CA ALA A 190 3.06 4.82 -9.74
C ALA A 190 3.43 4.01 -10.98
N TYR A 191 4.71 3.65 -11.14
CA TYR A 191 5.16 2.87 -12.28
C TYR A 191 4.57 1.45 -12.30
N PRO A 192 4.67 0.63 -11.22
CA PRO A 192 4.02 -0.68 -11.18
C PRO A 192 2.50 -0.58 -11.35
N PHE A 193 1.85 0.42 -10.76
CA PHE A 193 0.42 0.64 -10.97
C PHE A 193 0.07 0.84 -12.45
N LEU A 194 0.81 1.71 -13.16
CA LEU A 194 0.58 1.97 -14.58
C LEU A 194 0.84 0.71 -15.42
N PHE A 195 1.91 -0.03 -15.09
CA PHE A 195 2.26 -1.28 -15.74
C PHE A 195 1.16 -2.35 -15.58
N ASP A 196 0.72 -2.61 -14.34
CA ASP A 196 -0.28 -3.63 -14.05
C ASP A 196 -1.61 -3.29 -14.73
N ASN A 197 -1.97 -2.01 -14.83
CA ASN A 197 -3.22 -1.59 -15.47
C ASN A 197 -3.13 -1.39 -17.00
N LEU A 198 -1.99 -1.70 -17.64
CA LEU A 198 -1.85 -1.65 -19.11
C LEU A 198 -2.95 -2.42 -19.87
N PRO A 199 -3.33 -3.66 -19.47
CA PRO A 199 -4.43 -4.38 -20.12
C PRO A 199 -5.76 -3.64 -20.05
N LEU A 200 -6.03 -2.95 -18.93
CA LEU A 200 -7.26 -2.18 -18.75
C LEU A 200 -7.26 -0.91 -19.59
N PHE A 201 -6.15 -0.17 -19.61
CA PHE A 201 -6.04 1.02 -20.45
C PHE A 201 -6.19 0.68 -21.94
N TYR A 202 -5.62 -0.45 -22.37
CA TYR A 202 -5.76 -0.93 -23.73
C TYR A 202 -7.22 -1.30 -24.05
N ARG A 203 -7.89 -2.07 -23.18
CA ARG A 203 -9.33 -2.39 -23.30
C ARG A 203 -10.22 -1.15 -23.35
N LEU A 204 -9.94 -0.18 -22.49
CA LEU A 204 -10.65 1.10 -22.48
C LEU A 204 -10.51 1.82 -23.83
N GLY A 205 -9.30 1.81 -24.41
CA GLY A 205 -9.03 2.39 -25.73
C GLY A 205 -9.72 1.67 -26.88
N LEU A 206 -9.78 0.33 -26.85
CA LEU A 206 -10.50 -0.47 -27.85
C LEU A 206 -12.01 -0.18 -27.81
N CYS A 207 -12.59 0.04 -26.62
CA CYS A 207 -13.99 0.38 -26.45
C CYS A 207 -14.28 1.89 -26.59
N TRP A 208 -13.26 2.71 -26.89
CA TRP A 208 -13.42 4.15 -26.98
C TRP A 208 -14.08 4.54 -28.31
N GLY A 209 -15.40 4.76 -28.25
CA GLY A 209 -16.22 5.09 -29.42
C GLY A 209 -17.26 4.00 -29.67
N ARG A 210 -18.55 4.36 -29.53
CA ARG A 210 -19.71 3.45 -29.53
C ARG A 210 -19.99 2.72 -30.87
N GLY A 211 -19.03 2.68 -31.80
CA GLY A 211 -19.24 2.17 -33.16
C GLY A 211 -19.39 0.65 -33.26
N HIS A 212 -18.79 -0.12 -32.34
CA HIS A 212 -18.88 -1.57 -32.32
C HIS A 212 -19.12 -2.08 -30.90
N GLY A 213 -19.95 -3.12 -30.76
CA GLY A 213 -20.16 -3.78 -29.48
C GLY A 213 -18.83 -4.33 -28.96
N CYS A 214 -18.37 -3.83 -27.81
CA CYS A 214 -17.03 -4.17 -27.31
C CYS A 214 -16.89 -5.63 -26.83
N GLY A 215 -18.01 -6.35 -26.67
CA GLY A 215 -18.03 -7.77 -26.35
C GLY A 215 -17.17 -8.11 -25.12
N GLN A 216 -16.21 -9.02 -25.32
CA GLN A 216 -15.29 -9.50 -24.28
C GLN A 216 -14.28 -8.46 -23.80
N GLU A 217 -14.09 -7.37 -24.53
CA GLU A 217 -13.14 -6.31 -24.18
C GLU A 217 -13.79 -5.26 -23.26
N ALA A 218 -15.11 -5.26 -23.11
CA ALA A 218 -15.84 -4.29 -22.28
C ALA A 218 -15.35 -4.32 -20.82
N LEU A 219 -15.07 -3.15 -20.26
CA LEU A 219 -14.74 -2.99 -18.84
C LEU A 219 -16.04 -2.87 -18.02
N SER A 220 -16.08 -3.56 -16.88
CA SER A 220 -17.18 -3.41 -15.91
C SER A 220 -17.15 -2.04 -15.23
N THR A 221 -18.26 -1.61 -14.65
CA THR A 221 -18.34 -0.36 -13.87
C THR A 221 -17.33 -0.33 -12.71
N SER A 222 -17.05 -1.48 -12.10
CA SER A 222 -16.04 -1.62 -11.04
C SER A 222 -14.63 -1.26 -11.51
N HIS A 223 -14.26 -1.54 -12.77
CA HIS A 223 -13.00 -1.05 -13.33
C HIS A 223 -12.96 0.48 -13.37
N GLY A 224 -14.07 1.11 -13.73
CA GLY A 224 -14.21 2.57 -13.72
C GLY A 224 -14.01 3.16 -12.32
N TYR A 225 -14.65 2.57 -11.30
CA TYR A 225 -14.46 3.01 -9.91
C TYR A 225 -13.04 2.74 -9.40
N HIS A 226 -12.43 1.61 -9.76
CA HIS A 226 -11.04 1.32 -9.43
C HIS A 226 -10.09 2.40 -9.96
N LEU A 227 -10.18 2.72 -11.27
CA LEU A 227 -9.32 3.72 -11.90
C LEU A 227 -9.58 5.14 -11.35
N PHE A 228 -10.84 5.47 -11.05
CA PHE A 228 -11.20 6.74 -10.42
C PHE A 228 -10.60 6.87 -9.01
N CYS A 229 -10.74 5.82 -8.18
CA CYS A 229 -10.13 5.77 -6.86
C CYS A 229 -8.60 5.90 -6.96
N ALA A 230 -7.95 5.23 -7.91
CA ALA A 230 -6.51 5.31 -8.11
C ALA A 230 -6.05 6.72 -8.52
N LEU A 231 -6.81 7.41 -9.39
CA LEU A 231 -6.54 8.80 -9.74
C LEU A 231 -6.62 9.71 -8.51
N LEU A 232 -7.66 9.53 -7.68
CA LEU A 232 -7.85 10.31 -6.46
C LEU A 232 -6.73 10.04 -5.44
N THR A 233 -6.34 8.78 -5.28
CA THR A 233 -5.18 8.36 -4.49
C THR A 233 -3.91 9.10 -4.93
N GLY A 234 -3.58 9.08 -6.22
CA GLY A 234 -2.42 9.79 -6.76
C GLY A 234 -2.50 11.30 -6.56
N PHE A 235 -3.68 11.90 -6.78
CA PHE A 235 -3.91 13.33 -6.57
C PHE A 235 -3.72 13.76 -5.11
N LEU A 236 -4.31 13.03 -4.15
CA LEU A 236 -4.22 13.33 -2.73
C LEU A 236 -2.78 13.22 -2.23
N PHE A 237 -2.08 12.15 -2.61
CA PHE A 237 -0.67 11.95 -2.26
C PHE A 237 0.24 13.04 -2.82
N ALA A 238 0.00 13.50 -4.05
CA ALA A 238 0.84 14.53 -4.67
C ALA A 238 0.55 15.92 -4.10
N SER A 239 -0.72 16.26 -3.88
CA SER A 239 -1.19 17.62 -3.59
C SER A 239 -1.11 18.04 -2.13
N HIS A 240 -1.21 17.09 -1.18
CA HIS A 240 -1.29 17.32 0.26
C HIS A 240 -2.49 18.21 0.66
N LEU A 241 -3.62 18.04 -0.05
CA LEU A 241 -4.86 18.77 0.22
C LEU A 241 -5.80 17.94 1.10
N PRO A 242 -6.50 18.57 2.07
CA PRO A 242 -6.64 20.01 2.29
C PRO A 242 -5.65 20.65 3.29
N GLU A 243 -4.87 19.88 4.02
CA GLU A 243 -4.00 20.33 5.12
C GLU A 243 -2.95 21.36 4.68
N ARG A 244 -2.51 21.32 3.42
CA ARG A 244 -1.62 22.34 2.85
C ARG A 244 -2.25 23.73 2.80
N LEU A 245 -3.57 23.84 2.64
CA LEU A 245 -4.29 25.12 2.57
C LEU A 245 -4.67 25.66 3.95
N ALA A 246 -4.89 24.77 4.92
CA ALA A 246 -5.23 25.14 6.29
C ALA A 246 -4.47 24.27 7.30
N PRO A 247 -3.16 24.52 7.50
CA PRO A 247 -2.35 23.78 8.46
C PRO A 247 -2.98 23.78 9.86
N GLY A 248 -2.97 22.64 10.55
CA GLY A 248 -3.56 22.51 11.89
C GLY A 248 -5.06 22.19 11.90
N ARG A 249 -5.80 22.43 10.81
CA ARG A 249 -7.27 22.20 10.78
C ARG A 249 -7.65 20.74 10.56
N PHE A 250 -6.77 19.98 9.91
CA PHE A 250 -7.01 18.60 9.51
C PHE A 250 -6.08 17.60 10.23
N ASP A 251 -5.48 18.02 11.35
CA ASP A 251 -4.49 17.24 12.11
C ASP A 251 -5.00 15.85 12.48
N TYR A 252 -6.26 15.77 12.91
CA TYR A 252 -6.87 14.53 13.41
C TYR A 252 -7.71 13.82 12.37
N ILE A 253 -8.46 14.56 11.55
CA ILE A 253 -9.41 14.01 10.58
C ILE A 253 -9.32 14.79 9.27
N GLY A 254 -9.25 14.07 8.16
CA GLY A 254 -9.48 14.58 6.82
C GLY A 254 -8.26 15.16 6.12
N HIS A 255 -7.05 14.97 6.63
CA HIS A 255 -5.84 15.30 5.86
C HIS A 255 -5.63 14.29 4.73
N SER A 256 -4.89 14.71 3.70
CA SER A 256 -4.74 14.01 2.43
C SER A 256 -4.28 12.57 2.58
N HIS A 257 -3.39 12.28 3.55
CA HIS A 257 -2.89 10.93 3.79
C HIS A 257 -3.99 9.96 4.22
N GLN A 258 -4.92 10.41 5.08
CA GLN A 258 -6.09 9.62 5.49
C GLN A 258 -7.04 9.39 4.31
N LEU A 259 -7.30 10.44 3.53
CA LEU A 259 -8.16 10.36 2.35
C LEU A 259 -7.54 9.45 1.27
N PHE A 260 -6.23 9.52 1.11
CA PHE A 260 -5.43 8.65 0.24
C PHE A 260 -5.63 7.19 0.61
N HIS A 261 -5.55 6.83 1.90
CA HIS A 261 -5.76 5.45 2.36
C HIS A 261 -7.18 4.96 2.08
N ILE A 262 -8.19 5.80 2.32
CA ILE A 262 -9.59 5.46 2.01
C ILE A 262 -9.74 5.18 0.51
N CYS A 263 -9.19 6.05 -0.35
CA CYS A 263 -9.27 5.87 -1.80
C CYS A 263 -8.49 4.64 -2.27
N ALA A 264 -7.33 4.35 -1.70
CA ALA A 264 -6.53 3.18 -2.02
C ALA A 264 -7.29 1.88 -1.71
N VAL A 265 -7.88 1.78 -0.50
CA VAL A 265 -8.67 0.62 -0.07
C VAL A 265 -9.93 0.44 -0.92
N LEU A 266 -10.67 1.53 -1.18
CA LEU A 266 -11.83 1.47 -2.08
C LEU A 266 -11.41 1.04 -3.48
N GLY A 267 -10.26 1.52 -3.96
CA GLY A 267 -9.63 1.08 -5.19
C GLY A 267 -9.38 -0.43 -5.21
N THR A 268 -8.84 -1.01 -4.14
CA THR A 268 -8.63 -2.46 -4.01
C THR A 268 -9.95 -3.22 -3.96
N HIS A 269 -10.97 -2.70 -3.27
CA HIS A 269 -12.31 -3.30 -3.27
C HIS A 269 -12.88 -3.37 -4.69
N PHE A 270 -12.90 -2.25 -5.41
CA PHE A 270 -13.41 -2.22 -6.77
C PHE A 270 -12.57 -3.03 -7.74
N GLN A 271 -11.26 -3.15 -7.50
CA GLN A 271 -10.39 -4.04 -8.26
C GLN A 271 -10.80 -5.51 -8.08
N LEU A 272 -11.07 -5.94 -6.85
CA LEU A 272 -11.56 -7.29 -6.58
C LEU A 272 -12.90 -7.54 -7.30
N GLU A 273 -13.87 -6.63 -7.21
CA GLU A 273 -15.15 -6.77 -7.90
C GLU A 273 -14.99 -6.77 -9.42
N ALA A 274 -14.06 -5.97 -9.95
CA ALA A 274 -13.73 -5.91 -11.36
C ALA A 274 -13.14 -7.25 -11.87
N VAL A 275 -12.18 -7.81 -11.13
CA VAL A 275 -11.58 -9.11 -11.39
C VAL A 275 -12.63 -10.22 -11.33
N LEU A 276 -13.51 -10.21 -10.33
CA LEU A 276 -14.61 -11.18 -10.22
C LEU A 276 -15.58 -11.08 -11.40
N ALA A 277 -15.88 -9.86 -11.86
CA ALA A 277 -16.73 -9.64 -13.03
C ALA A 277 -16.09 -10.18 -14.32
N ASP A 278 -14.80 -9.93 -14.55
CA ASP A 278 -14.06 -10.49 -15.69
C ASP A 278 -13.97 -12.03 -15.60
N MET A 279 -13.63 -12.57 -14.43
CA MET A 279 -13.56 -14.01 -14.17
C MET A 279 -14.90 -14.70 -14.44
N GLY A 280 -16.03 -14.08 -14.09
CA GLY A 280 -17.36 -14.62 -14.34
C GLY A 280 -17.77 -14.50 -15.82
N SER A 281 -17.73 -13.28 -16.36
CA SER A 281 -18.24 -12.97 -17.71
C SER A 281 -17.41 -13.57 -18.84
N ARG A 282 -16.08 -13.69 -18.65
CA ARG A 282 -15.14 -14.18 -19.66
C ARG A 282 -14.82 -15.67 -19.51
N ARG A 283 -15.42 -16.36 -18.52
CA ARG A 283 -15.09 -17.75 -18.18
C ARG A 283 -15.14 -18.72 -19.36
N ALA A 284 -16.25 -18.72 -20.09
CA ALA A 284 -16.45 -19.65 -21.20
C ALA A 284 -15.42 -19.47 -22.32
N TRP A 285 -15.03 -18.21 -22.57
CA TRP A 285 -14.02 -17.88 -23.58
C TRP A 285 -12.60 -18.19 -23.08
N LEU A 286 -12.28 -17.89 -21.82
CA LEU A 286 -10.98 -18.20 -21.21
C LEU A 286 -10.76 -19.71 -21.06
N ALA A 287 -11.82 -20.49 -20.86
CA ALA A 287 -11.73 -21.95 -20.79
C ALA A 287 -11.26 -22.60 -22.10
N THR A 288 -11.35 -21.89 -23.23
CA THR A 288 -10.80 -22.37 -24.51
C THR A 288 -9.35 -21.93 -24.74
N GLN A 289 -8.74 -21.20 -23.80
CA GLN A 289 -7.39 -20.67 -23.91
C GLN A 289 -6.43 -21.43 -22.99
N GLU A 290 -5.21 -21.69 -23.45
CA GLU A 290 -4.15 -22.22 -22.60
C GLU A 290 -3.70 -21.16 -21.57
N PRO A 291 -3.55 -21.52 -20.28
CA PRO A 291 -3.10 -20.59 -19.25
C PRO A 291 -1.66 -20.16 -19.48
N ALA A 292 -1.38 -18.85 -19.31
CA ALA A 292 -0.05 -18.29 -19.54
C ALA A 292 1.00 -18.80 -18.55
N LEU A 293 0.59 -18.97 -17.29
CA LEU A 293 1.42 -19.43 -16.20
C LEU A 293 0.73 -20.59 -15.51
N GLY A 294 1.40 -21.74 -15.49
CA GLY A 294 0.93 -22.90 -14.75
C GLY A 294 0.90 -22.65 -13.24
N LEU A 295 0.25 -23.56 -12.53
CA LEU A 295 0.11 -23.46 -11.08
C LEU A 295 1.46 -23.30 -10.35
N ALA A 296 2.37 -24.22 -10.61
CA ALA A 296 3.69 -24.23 -9.98
C ALA A 296 4.44 -22.92 -10.25
N GLY A 297 4.30 -22.37 -11.46
CA GLY A 297 4.87 -21.07 -11.83
C GLY A 297 4.28 -19.93 -11.00
N THR A 298 2.95 -19.88 -10.87
CA THR A 298 2.26 -18.82 -10.10
C THR A 298 2.72 -18.81 -8.64
N VAL A 299 2.69 -19.96 -7.98
CA VAL A 299 3.11 -20.09 -6.57
C VAL A 299 4.60 -19.81 -6.43
N ALA A 300 5.44 -20.35 -7.30
CA ALA A 300 6.89 -20.11 -7.26
C ALA A 300 7.22 -18.62 -7.44
N THR A 301 6.59 -17.93 -8.39
CA THR A 301 6.81 -16.49 -8.61
C THR A 301 6.44 -15.68 -7.37
N LEU A 302 5.27 -15.93 -6.76
CA LEU A 302 4.86 -15.22 -5.55
C LEU A 302 5.82 -15.49 -4.38
N VAL A 303 6.20 -16.74 -4.15
CA VAL A 303 7.10 -17.13 -3.04
C VAL A 303 8.49 -16.54 -3.23
N LEU A 304 9.05 -16.61 -4.44
CA LEU A 304 10.35 -16.01 -4.75
C LEU A 304 10.31 -14.49 -4.64
N ALA A 305 9.23 -13.85 -5.08
CA ALA A 305 9.05 -12.42 -4.90
C ALA A 305 8.93 -12.04 -3.43
N ALA A 306 8.15 -12.78 -2.63
CA ALA A 306 8.05 -12.55 -1.18
C ALA A 306 9.40 -12.68 -0.49
N ALA A 307 10.14 -13.77 -0.76
CA ALA A 307 11.46 -13.99 -0.21
C ALA A 307 12.46 -12.89 -0.62
N GLY A 308 12.49 -12.52 -1.91
CA GLY A 308 13.38 -11.46 -2.40
C GLY A 308 13.05 -10.09 -1.82
N ASN A 309 11.77 -9.73 -1.68
CA ASN A 309 11.36 -8.48 -1.03
C ASN A 309 11.76 -8.47 0.46
N LEU A 310 11.62 -9.59 1.17
CA LEU A 310 12.09 -9.72 2.55
C LEU A 310 13.61 -9.57 2.66
N LEU A 311 14.39 -10.12 1.72
CA LEU A 311 15.84 -9.94 1.68
C LEU A 311 16.24 -8.47 1.47
N ILE A 312 15.54 -7.75 0.57
CA ILE A 312 15.75 -6.31 0.37
C ILE A 312 15.45 -5.54 1.66
N ILE A 313 14.32 -5.80 2.30
CA ILE A 313 13.94 -5.17 3.58
C ILE A 313 14.96 -5.49 4.68
N ALA A 314 15.43 -6.74 4.77
CA ALA A 314 16.44 -7.15 5.73
C ALA A 314 17.77 -6.41 5.50
N ALA A 315 18.18 -6.22 4.25
CA ALA A 315 19.38 -5.46 3.90
C ALA A 315 19.28 -3.98 4.32
N PHE A 316 18.15 -3.32 4.04
CA PHE A 316 17.92 -1.94 4.49
C PHE A 316 17.83 -1.83 6.01
N THR A 317 17.18 -2.80 6.67
CA THR A 317 17.09 -2.87 8.13
C THR A 317 18.47 -3.05 8.75
N ALA A 318 19.31 -3.95 8.23
CA ALA A 318 20.68 -4.14 8.69
C ALA A 318 21.56 -2.90 8.48
N THR A 319 21.34 -2.15 7.40
CA THR A 319 22.02 -0.86 7.17
C THR A 319 21.59 0.19 8.17
N LEU A 320 20.27 0.29 8.44
CA LEU A 320 19.73 1.20 9.45
C LEU A 320 20.24 0.88 10.86
N LEU A 321 20.32 -0.40 11.23
CA LEU A 321 20.80 -0.84 12.55
C LEU A 321 22.30 -0.58 12.75
N ARG A 322 23.09 -0.56 11.68
CA ARG A 322 24.51 -0.21 11.71
C ARG A 322 24.79 1.29 11.68
N ALA A 323 23.79 2.12 11.37
CA ALA A 323 23.96 3.56 11.33
C ALA A 323 24.25 4.11 12.75
N PRO A 324 25.23 5.02 12.89
CA PRO A 324 25.58 5.58 14.19
C PRO A 324 24.40 6.36 14.78
N SER A 325 24.31 6.41 16.11
CA SER A 325 23.26 7.19 16.81
C SER A 325 23.29 8.69 16.48
N THR A 326 24.41 9.20 15.98
CA THR A 326 24.57 10.58 15.48
C THR A 326 23.90 10.82 14.12
N CYS A 327 23.50 9.76 13.41
CA CYS A 327 22.85 9.85 12.11
C CYS A 327 21.56 10.68 12.22
N PRO A 328 21.35 11.69 11.35
CA PRO A 328 20.15 12.52 11.36
C PRO A 328 18.84 11.73 11.29
N LEU A 329 18.84 10.59 10.58
CA LEU A 329 17.69 9.67 10.49
C LEU A 329 17.31 9.05 11.85
N LEU A 330 18.30 8.91 12.74
CA LEU A 330 18.15 8.28 14.05
C LEU A 330 18.08 9.29 15.20
N GLN A 331 18.30 10.58 14.93
CA GLN A 331 18.18 11.61 15.94
C GLN A 331 16.72 11.71 16.41
N GLY A 332 16.42 11.02 17.51
CA GLY A 332 15.43 11.48 18.47
C GLY A 332 16.05 12.64 19.22
N GLY A 333 15.99 13.86 18.67
CA GLY A 333 16.53 15.05 19.35
C GLY A 333 16.04 15.14 20.81
N PRO A 334 16.86 15.61 21.76
CA PRO A 334 16.55 15.52 23.18
C PRO A 334 15.35 16.37 23.56
N LEU A 335 14.56 15.89 24.53
CA LEU A 335 13.63 16.69 25.34
C LEU A 335 14.44 17.64 26.25
N GLU A 336 15.24 18.54 25.69
CA GLU A 336 15.90 19.61 26.44
C GLU A 336 15.12 20.91 26.25
N GLY A 337 14.13 21.09 27.13
CA GLY A 337 13.35 22.31 27.27
C GLY A 337 12.74 22.46 28.66
N GLY A 338 13.29 21.75 29.65
CA GLY A 338 13.09 22.10 31.05
C GLY A 338 14.01 23.26 31.39
N THR A 339 13.71 24.44 30.83
CA THR A 339 14.41 25.68 31.15
C THR A 339 14.33 25.85 32.65
N GLN A 340 15.49 25.81 33.31
CA GLN A 340 15.66 26.27 34.68
C GLN A 340 14.96 27.63 34.80
N ALA A 341 13.81 27.65 35.47
CA ALA A 341 13.28 28.89 36.01
C ALA A 341 14.30 29.32 37.08
N LYS A 342 15.25 30.16 36.66
CA LYS A 342 16.12 30.91 37.57
C LYS A 342 15.19 31.66 38.52
N GLN A 343 15.20 31.23 39.77
CA GLN A 343 14.85 32.06 40.90
C GLN A 343 15.76 33.29 40.87
N GLN A 344 15.19 34.44 40.56
CA GLN A 344 15.61 35.73 41.08
C GLN A 344 14.37 36.45 41.59
#